data_AF-A0ABD5YQG8-F1
#
_entry.id   AF-A0ABD5YQG8-F1
#
_cell.length_a   1.000
_cell.length_b   1.000
_cell.length_c   1.000
_cell.angle_alpha   90.00
_cell.angle_beta   90.00
_cell.angle_gamma   90.00
#
_symmetry.space_group_name_H-M   'P 1'
#
loop_
_entity.id
_entity.type
_entity.pdbx_description
1 polymer ?
#
loop_
_entity_poly.entity_id
_entity_poly.type
_entity_poly.pdbx_seq_one_letter_code
_entity_poly.pdbx_strand_id
1 'polypeptide(L)'
;MKRRTFALLLTTGLAGCGALSNEGSSATKQTSVQTNGGTATPTTQTATPTKQPTTASSGNQTTTSGTQTPDESMVEVGGVSVHRQQFSLQEVPFEERPTIFVNRWMEPYCRIDASKADTLPNLRMATVDGERGHMPVRTSRSIMKLLFCYREFEREPYLDKATEISQAYMDIADRSDGALYFPYTLKKGGAGVTLKPPWYSALSQGTSLSAYLRLHEATGNEKYRRIADSIYESFKQLKRSTDGPWVAMVDDDNYLWFEEYPHDPPTHVLNGYLTGLWGLYEYWLLTKSDESRALVEAATTTVKHYLEQYRVPGEVSWYALNQGYRGNAFYHAMHILQLRKLHRITGDSYFKKMSQTFDTDNPEKEGIRK
;
A
#
# COMPACT_ATOMS: atom_id res chain seq x y z
N MET A 1 -11.95 -30.25 -10.23
CA MET A 1 -12.24 -29.84 -8.83
C MET A 1 -13.09 -28.56 -8.87
N LYS A 2 -14.16 -28.48 -8.07
CA LYS A 2 -15.38 -27.68 -8.37
C LYS A 2 -15.20 -26.14 -8.26
N ARG A 3 -15.58 -25.42 -9.34
CA ARG A 3 -15.58 -23.95 -9.56
C ARG A 3 -16.50 -23.10 -8.65
N ARG A 4 -17.08 -23.65 -7.56
CA ARG A 4 -18.21 -23.00 -6.85
C ARG A 4 -17.88 -22.26 -5.55
N THR A 5 -16.64 -22.26 -5.07
CA THR A 5 -16.29 -21.54 -3.81
C THR A 5 -15.74 -20.13 -4.03
N PHE A 6 -15.41 -19.73 -5.27
CA PHE A 6 -14.69 -18.47 -5.51
C PHE A 6 -15.60 -17.26 -5.79
N ALA A 7 -16.88 -17.48 -6.14
CA ALA A 7 -17.80 -16.40 -6.51
C ALA A 7 -18.36 -15.61 -5.30
N LEU A 8 -18.25 -16.14 -4.08
CA LEU A 8 -18.88 -15.56 -2.89
C LEU A 8 -18.05 -14.45 -2.20
N LEU A 9 -16.74 -14.39 -2.47
CA LEU A 9 -15.81 -13.49 -1.75
C LEU A 9 -15.53 -12.16 -2.46
N LEU A 10 -16.04 -11.96 -3.67
CA LEU A 10 -15.76 -10.78 -4.49
C LEU A 10 -17.03 -10.08 -5.03
N THR A 11 -18.23 -10.56 -4.68
CA THR A 11 -19.52 -10.01 -5.16
C THR A 11 -20.39 -9.36 -4.08
N THR A 12 -19.96 -9.24 -2.82
CA THR A 12 -20.75 -8.51 -1.80
C THR A 12 -20.54 -6.99 -1.86
N GLY A 13 -20.88 -6.42 -3.02
CA GLY A 13 -21.67 -5.20 -3.10
C GLY A 13 -23.15 -5.62 -3.21
N LEU A 14 -23.92 -5.33 -2.16
CA LEU A 14 -25.28 -5.79 -1.83
C LEU A 14 -26.32 -5.84 -2.97
N ALA A 15 -27.15 -6.90 -2.96
CA ALA A 15 -28.60 -6.86 -3.25
C ALA A 15 -29.31 -8.13 -2.75
N GLY A 16 -30.43 -7.99 -2.01
CA GLY A 16 -31.46 -9.04 -1.88
C GLY A 16 -31.91 -9.40 -0.46
N CYS A 17 -33.10 -8.93 -0.07
CA CYS A 17 -33.81 -9.15 1.19
C CYS A 17 -34.10 -10.62 1.54
N GLY A 18 -34.17 -10.91 2.84
CA GLY A 18 -34.77 -12.14 3.36
C GLY A 18 -34.64 -12.27 4.89
N ALA A 19 -35.69 -11.85 5.60
CA ALA A 19 -36.11 -12.21 6.96
C ALA A 19 -35.06 -12.46 8.08
N LEU A 20 -35.12 -11.58 9.07
CA LEU A 20 -34.60 -11.77 10.42
C LEU A 20 -35.41 -12.86 11.16
N SER A 21 -34.71 -13.74 11.86
CA SER A 21 -35.22 -14.32 13.12
C SER A 21 -34.09 -14.33 14.15
N ASN A 22 -34.33 -13.58 15.24
CA ASN A 22 -33.57 -13.56 16.49
C ASN A 22 -33.55 -14.94 17.15
N GLU A 23 -32.41 -15.34 17.70
CA GLU A 23 -32.18 -15.87 19.07
C GLU A 23 -30.66 -15.70 19.31
N GLY A 24 -30.10 -15.24 20.43
CA GLY A 24 -30.53 -15.26 21.81
C GLY A 24 -29.47 -15.99 22.63
N SER A 25 -28.86 -15.31 23.62
CA SER A 25 -28.16 -15.93 24.78
C SER A 25 -26.81 -16.61 24.51
N SER A 26 -25.87 -16.79 25.45
CA SER A 26 -25.34 -16.05 26.59
C SER A 26 -24.11 -16.85 27.08
N ALA A 27 -23.16 -16.17 27.72
CA ALA A 27 -22.24 -16.70 28.75
C ALA A 27 -21.23 -17.81 28.31
N THR A 28 -20.06 -18.03 28.90
CA THR A 28 -19.47 -17.61 30.17
C THR A 28 -17.94 -17.78 30.09
N LYS A 29 -17.24 -16.99 30.91
CA LYS A 29 -15.83 -17.09 31.32
C LYS A 29 -15.33 -18.52 31.55
N GLN A 30 -14.04 -18.74 31.28
CA GLN A 30 -13.17 -19.45 32.23
C GLN A 30 -11.73 -18.92 32.17
N THR A 31 -11.31 -18.40 33.31
CA THR A 31 -9.95 -18.09 33.73
C THR A 31 -9.13 -19.36 33.94
N SER A 32 -7.85 -19.33 33.57
CA SER A 32 -6.81 -19.96 34.41
C SER A 32 -5.49 -19.22 34.27
N VAL A 33 -4.97 -18.86 35.44
CA VAL A 33 -3.66 -18.29 35.72
C VAL A 33 -2.70 -19.45 35.88
N GLN A 34 -1.50 -19.36 35.33
CA GLN A 34 -0.33 -19.98 35.97
C GLN A 34 0.94 -19.17 35.67
N THR A 35 1.51 -18.72 36.78
CA THR A 35 2.82 -18.10 36.97
C THR A 35 3.93 -19.14 36.82
N ASN A 36 5.09 -18.74 36.27
CA ASN A 36 6.36 -18.96 36.93
C ASN A 36 7.47 -18.11 36.29
N GLY A 37 8.19 -17.39 37.17
CA GLY A 37 9.39 -16.64 36.83
C GLY A 37 10.64 -17.52 36.80
N GLY A 38 11.71 -16.95 36.26
CA GLY A 38 13.04 -17.56 36.20
C GLY A 38 14.04 -16.60 35.58
N THR A 39 14.61 -15.74 36.41
CA THR A 39 15.66 -14.77 36.14
C THR A 39 17.02 -15.45 36.00
N ALA A 40 17.82 -15.10 34.99
CA ALA A 40 19.29 -15.19 35.04
C ALA A 40 19.92 -14.25 33.99
N THR A 41 20.75 -13.32 34.46
CA THR A 41 21.56 -12.35 33.70
C THR A 41 23.02 -12.87 33.59
N PRO A 42 23.97 -12.20 32.90
CA PRO A 42 24.83 -12.86 31.92
C PRO A 42 26.29 -12.94 32.39
N THR A 43 27.11 -13.74 31.71
CA THR A 43 28.55 -13.80 31.95
C THR A 43 29.30 -13.13 30.81
N THR A 44 30.04 -12.09 31.17
CA THR A 44 30.97 -11.30 30.37
C THR A 44 32.25 -12.10 30.10
N GLN A 45 32.77 -12.08 28.86
CA GLN A 45 34.19 -12.31 28.61
C GLN A 45 34.74 -11.31 27.59
N THR A 46 35.80 -10.67 28.05
CA THR A 46 36.63 -9.63 27.42
C THR A 46 37.83 -10.30 26.75
N ALA A 47 38.24 -9.86 25.56
CA ALA A 47 39.65 -9.91 25.14
C ALA A 47 39.89 -9.11 23.85
N THR A 48 40.57 -7.97 24.00
CA THR A 48 41.39 -7.32 22.97
C THR A 48 42.77 -8.01 22.95
N PRO A 49 43.55 -7.94 21.86
CA PRO A 49 44.77 -7.15 21.99
C PRO A 49 45.19 -6.34 20.75
N THR A 50 45.74 -5.19 21.07
CA THR A 50 46.43 -4.19 20.24
C THR A 50 47.76 -4.72 19.67
N LYS A 51 48.09 -4.38 18.42
CA LYS A 51 49.48 -4.18 17.95
C LYS A 51 49.52 -3.12 16.83
N GLN A 52 50.46 -2.18 16.98
CA GLN A 52 50.90 -1.14 16.04
C GLN A 52 52.44 -1.02 16.25
N PRO A 53 53.22 -0.29 15.43
CA PRO A 53 53.27 -0.12 13.97
C PRO A 53 54.62 -0.62 13.40
N THR A 54 54.73 -0.78 12.07
CA THR A 54 56.03 -0.75 11.37
C THR A 54 55.95 0.18 10.16
N THR A 55 56.98 1.00 10.03
CA THR A 55 57.21 2.03 9.02
C THR A 55 57.96 1.45 7.82
N ALA A 56 57.58 1.82 6.59
CA ALA A 56 58.51 2.16 5.49
C ALA A 56 57.80 2.61 4.20
N SER A 57 58.17 3.83 3.77
CA SER A 57 58.55 4.21 2.39
C SER A 57 57.52 4.18 1.24
N SER A 58 56.96 5.37 0.99
CA SER A 58 56.83 6.07 -0.30
C SER A 58 56.71 5.27 -1.61
N GLY A 59 55.53 5.40 -2.23
CA GLY A 59 55.30 5.28 -3.67
C GLY A 59 54.12 6.17 -4.04
N ASN A 60 54.38 7.40 -4.47
CA ASN A 60 53.37 8.31 -5.00
C ASN A 60 52.86 7.75 -6.32
N GLN A 61 51.68 7.13 -6.31
CA GLN A 61 50.84 7.02 -7.50
C GLN A 61 49.52 7.71 -7.20
N THR A 62 49.40 8.91 -7.73
CA THR A 62 48.16 9.67 -7.81
C THR A 62 47.21 8.89 -8.72
N THR A 63 46.48 7.92 -8.16
CA THR A 63 45.26 7.41 -8.78
C THR A 63 44.22 8.51 -8.66
N THR A 64 44.01 9.22 -9.77
CA THR A 64 42.81 10.02 -10.00
C THR A 64 41.60 9.14 -9.77
N SER A 65 40.99 9.27 -8.58
CA SER A 65 39.63 8.83 -8.33
C SER A 65 38.74 9.60 -9.30
N GLY A 66 38.36 8.94 -10.39
CA GLY A 66 37.27 9.41 -11.22
C GLY A 66 36.03 9.36 -10.35
N THR A 67 35.57 10.53 -9.92
CA THR A 67 34.20 10.70 -9.43
C THR A 67 33.30 10.26 -10.57
N GLN A 68 32.83 9.01 -10.55
CA GLN A 68 31.76 8.58 -11.43
C GLN A 68 30.58 9.50 -11.14
N THR A 69 30.21 10.29 -12.14
CA THR A 69 28.94 11.02 -12.12
C THR A 69 27.86 10.01 -11.76
N PRO A 70 27.00 10.27 -10.77
CA PRO A 70 25.95 9.33 -10.39
C PRO A 70 25.17 8.91 -11.63
N ASP A 71 25.00 7.61 -11.84
CA ASP A 71 24.14 7.11 -12.90
C ASP A 71 22.70 7.53 -12.57
N GLU A 72 22.23 8.61 -13.21
CA GLU A 72 20.89 9.15 -12.99
C GLU A 72 19.78 8.15 -13.36
N SER A 73 20.13 7.04 -14.03
CA SER A 73 19.22 5.93 -14.35
C SER A 73 19.02 4.92 -13.22
N MET A 74 19.74 5.08 -12.10
CA MET A 74 19.65 4.23 -10.91
C MET A 74 19.39 5.07 -9.65
N VAL A 75 18.77 4.47 -8.64
CA VAL A 75 18.61 5.05 -7.30
C VAL A 75 18.75 3.97 -6.23
N GLU A 76 19.30 4.31 -5.07
CA GLU A 76 19.37 3.40 -3.93
C GLU A 76 18.06 3.39 -3.14
N VAL A 77 17.49 2.20 -2.95
CA VAL A 77 16.31 1.96 -2.10
C VAL A 77 16.63 0.82 -1.16
N GLY A 78 16.61 1.06 0.16
CA GLY A 78 16.90 0.02 1.15
C GLY A 78 18.28 -0.64 0.99
N GLY A 79 19.26 0.11 0.46
CA GLY A 79 20.62 -0.37 0.18
C GLY A 79 20.76 -1.21 -1.10
N VAL A 80 19.77 -1.14 -2.00
CA VAL A 80 19.78 -1.82 -3.30
C VAL A 80 19.59 -0.79 -4.41
N SER A 81 20.44 -0.87 -5.43
CA SER A 81 20.32 -0.07 -6.65
C SER A 81 19.13 -0.53 -7.48
N VAL A 82 18.23 0.38 -7.83
CA VAL A 82 17.04 0.12 -8.66
C VAL A 82 16.96 1.07 -9.84
N HIS A 83 16.37 0.59 -10.94
CA HIS A 83 16.14 1.41 -12.12
C HIS A 83 15.21 2.61 -11.84
N ARG A 84 15.60 3.76 -12.37
CA ARG A 84 14.87 5.02 -12.28
C ARG A 84 14.93 5.76 -13.63
N GLN A 85 13.76 6.05 -14.17
CA GLN A 85 13.58 7.06 -15.20
C GLN A 85 13.04 8.33 -14.53
N GLN A 86 13.58 9.50 -14.88
CA GLN A 86 12.98 10.75 -14.46
C GLN A 86 11.64 10.98 -15.17
N PHE A 87 10.68 11.54 -14.43
CA PHE A 87 9.38 11.93 -14.96
C PHE A 87 9.11 13.40 -14.65
N SER A 88 8.30 14.05 -15.49
CA SER A 88 7.79 15.39 -15.20
C SER A 88 6.63 15.28 -14.20
N LEU A 89 6.94 14.96 -12.95
CA LEU A 89 5.93 14.80 -11.92
C LEU A 89 5.09 16.08 -11.77
N GLN A 90 3.78 15.94 -11.96
CA GLN A 90 2.83 17.04 -11.91
C GLN A 90 2.23 17.13 -10.51
N GLU A 91 1.98 18.35 -10.06
CA GLU A 91 1.19 18.59 -8.86
C GLU A 91 -0.29 18.64 -9.23
N VAL A 92 -1.11 17.92 -8.47
CA VAL A 92 -2.57 17.91 -8.67
C VAL A 92 -3.26 18.44 -7.41
N PRO A 93 -4.39 19.15 -7.55
CA PRO A 93 -5.18 19.59 -6.41
C PRO A 93 -5.72 18.37 -5.64
N PHE A 94 -6.13 18.60 -4.38
CA PHE A 94 -6.55 17.55 -3.45
C PHE A 94 -7.61 16.60 -4.04
N GLU A 95 -8.57 17.16 -4.78
CA GLU A 95 -9.71 16.47 -5.38
C GLU A 95 -9.28 15.55 -6.53
N GLU A 96 -8.13 15.82 -7.14
CA GLU A 96 -7.57 15.06 -8.25
C GLU A 96 -6.49 14.08 -7.82
N ARG A 97 -6.08 14.08 -6.55
CA ARG A 97 -5.08 13.14 -6.03
C ARG A 97 -5.53 11.70 -6.28
N PRO A 98 -4.67 10.84 -6.85
CA PRO A 98 -5.03 9.46 -7.16
C PRO A 98 -5.54 8.65 -5.96
N THR A 99 -6.55 7.82 -6.21
CA THR A 99 -7.22 6.96 -5.21
C THR A 99 -7.75 5.68 -5.87
N ILE A 100 -8.06 4.64 -5.10
CA ILE A 100 -8.51 3.31 -5.59
C ILE A 100 -10.00 3.24 -6.06
N PHE A 101 -10.57 4.29 -6.66
CA PHE A 101 -12.00 4.31 -7.08
C PHE A 101 -12.20 4.09 -8.59
N VAL A 102 -13.25 3.31 -8.95
CA VAL A 102 -13.47 2.87 -10.36
C VAL A 102 -14.88 3.09 -10.94
N ASN A 103 -16.02 3.07 -10.21
CA ASN A 103 -17.31 3.77 -10.52
C ASN A 103 -18.48 3.27 -9.61
N ARG A 104 -19.79 3.62 -9.84
CA ARG A 104 -20.48 4.81 -10.41
C ARG A 104 -21.32 5.28 -9.24
N TRP A 105 -20.82 6.23 -8.48
CA TRP A 105 -20.94 7.64 -8.85
C TRP A 105 -19.66 8.45 -8.59
N MET A 106 -18.46 7.86 -8.77
CA MET A 106 -17.16 8.58 -8.83
C MET A 106 -17.04 9.82 -7.94
N GLU A 107 -17.26 9.68 -6.63
CA GLU A 107 -17.39 10.84 -5.75
C GLU A 107 -16.07 11.26 -5.11
N PRO A 108 -15.58 12.49 -5.38
CA PRO A 108 -15.32 13.45 -4.33
C PRO A 108 -16.63 14.18 -4.04
N TYR A 109 -17.62 13.48 -3.51
CA TYR A 109 -18.81 14.07 -2.90
C TYR A 109 -19.03 13.36 -1.58
N CYS A 110 -19.49 14.12 -0.61
CA CYS A 110 -19.73 13.59 0.71
C CYS A 110 -21.13 12.98 0.80
N ARG A 111 -21.20 11.68 1.10
CA ARG A 111 -22.45 10.92 1.33
C ARG A 111 -22.75 10.62 2.79
N ILE A 112 -21.89 11.06 3.68
CA ILE A 112 -22.03 10.80 5.11
C ILE A 112 -22.85 11.95 5.69
N ASP A 113 -24.03 11.66 6.20
CA ASP A 113 -24.75 12.61 7.04
C ASP A 113 -23.92 12.86 8.30
N ALA A 114 -23.54 14.11 8.57
CA ALA A 114 -22.67 14.42 9.71
C ALA A 114 -23.30 13.99 11.05
N SER A 115 -24.64 13.98 11.15
CA SER A 115 -25.34 13.52 12.36
C SER A 115 -25.19 12.02 12.62
N LYS A 116 -24.66 11.26 11.64
CA LYS A 116 -24.41 9.82 11.71
C LYS A 116 -22.93 9.48 11.62
N ALA A 117 -22.04 10.46 11.57
CA ALA A 117 -20.61 10.23 11.40
C ALA A 117 -20.06 9.37 12.56
N ASP A 118 -20.44 9.70 13.79
CA ASP A 118 -20.10 8.98 15.03
C ASP A 118 -20.50 7.49 15.01
N THR A 119 -21.59 7.14 14.34
CA THR A 119 -22.07 5.75 14.21
C THR A 119 -21.17 4.85 13.34
N LEU A 120 -20.24 5.43 12.59
CA LEU A 120 -19.31 4.65 11.78
C LEU A 120 -18.39 3.83 12.68
N PRO A 121 -18.06 2.58 12.32
CA PRO A 121 -17.16 1.77 13.12
C PRO A 121 -15.72 2.31 13.06
N ASN A 122 -15.01 2.26 14.19
CA ASN A 122 -13.62 2.70 14.28
C ASN A 122 -12.66 1.83 13.48
N LEU A 123 -12.91 0.51 13.44
CA LEU A 123 -12.17 -0.43 12.62
C LEU A 123 -13.10 -1.13 11.65
N ARG A 124 -12.69 -1.22 10.38
CA ARG A 124 -13.45 -1.96 9.37
C ARG A 124 -13.09 -3.43 9.43
N MET A 125 -14.06 -4.24 9.80
CA MET A 125 -13.93 -5.70 9.83
C MET A 125 -14.55 -6.33 8.57
N ALA A 126 -14.12 -7.55 8.25
CA ALA A 126 -14.75 -8.44 7.29
C ALA A 126 -14.82 -9.85 7.86
N THR A 127 -15.77 -10.65 7.36
CA THR A 127 -15.86 -12.08 7.65
C THR A 127 -15.56 -12.86 6.37
N VAL A 128 -14.57 -13.75 6.41
CA VAL A 128 -14.15 -14.61 5.31
C VAL A 128 -14.13 -16.04 5.84
N ASP A 129 -14.88 -16.94 5.23
CA ASP A 129 -14.98 -18.35 5.63
C ASP A 129 -15.27 -18.55 7.14
N GLY A 130 -16.10 -17.67 7.71
CA GLY A 130 -16.47 -17.69 9.13
C GLY A 130 -15.49 -16.98 10.06
N GLU A 131 -14.29 -16.61 9.60
CA GLU A 131 -13.30 -15.87 10.38
C GLU A 131 -13.49 -14.36 10.21
N ARG A 132 -13.64 -13.64 11.33
CA ARG A 132 -13.75 -12.19 11.35
C ARG A 132 -12.38 -11.56 11.59
N GLY A 133 -11.97 -10.64 10.72
CA GLY A 133 -10.70 -9.93 10.84
C GLY A 133 -10.77 -8.50 10.32
N HIS A 134 -9.73 -7.74 10.62
CA HIS A 134 -9.55 -6.34 10.29
C HIS A 134 -9.08 -6.16 8.85
N MET A 135 -9.62 -5.14 8.17
CA MET A 135 -9.32 -4.77 6.79
C MET A 135 -8.71 -3.37 6.73
N PRO A 136 -7.37 -3.23 6.83
CA PRO A 136 -6.63 -1.97 6.75
C PRO A 136 -7.10 -1.03 5.63
N VAL A 137 -7.18 -1.52 4.39
CA VAL A 137 -7.66 -0.74 3.23
C VAL A 137 -9.05 -0.14 3.43
N ARG A 138 -9.96 -0.82 4.13
CA ARG A 138 -11.32 -0.31 4.36
C ARG A 138 -11.29 0.77 5.44
N THR A 139 -10.48 0.58 6.48
CA THR A 139 -10.30 1.55 7.59
C THR A 139 -9.68 2.84 7.08
N SER A 140 -8.54 2.79 6.38
CA SER A 140 -7.90 3.97 5.79
C SER A 140 -8.82 4.71 4.80
N ARG A 141 -9.61 3.98 4.00
CA ARG A 141 -10.62 4.58 3.11
C ARG A 141 -11.78 5.24 3.86
N SER A 142 -12.17 4.76 5.04
CA SER A 142 -13.16 5.47 5.87
C SER A 142 -12.61 6.83 6.31
N ILE A 143 -11.36 6.88 6.78
CA ILE A 143 -10.68 8.13 7.16
C ILE A 143 -10.68 9.10 5.97
N MET A 144 -10.17 8.68 4.80
CA MET A 144 -10.10 9.54 3.62
C MET A 144 -11.46 10.06 3.17
N LYS A 145 -12.53 9.26 3.28
CA LYS A 145 -13.89 9.70 2.96
C LYS A 145 -14.42 10.75 3.93
N LEU A 146 -14.15 10.60 5.22
CA LEU A 146 -14.52 11.60 6.23
C LEU A 146 -13.75 12.91 6.04
N LEU A 147 -12.45 12.83 5.73
CA LEU A 147 -11.66 14.03 5.42
C LEU A 147 -12.12 14.72 4.15
N PHE A 148 -12.54 13.95 3.15
CA PHE A 148 -13.19 14.51 1.97
C PHE A 148 -14.47 15.28 2.36
N CYS A 149 -15.34 14.66 3.18
CA CYS A 149 -16.53 15.31 3.73
C CYS A 149 -16.23 16.58 4.54
N TYR A 150 -15.20 16.53 5.38
CA TYR A 150 -14.78 17.68 6.17
C TYR A 150 -14.31 18.82 5.29
N ARG A 151 -13.53 18.55 4.24
CA ARG A 151 -13.07 19.58 3.31
C ARG A 151 -14.21 20.22 2.52
N GLU A 152 -15.23 19.44 2.17
CA GLU A 152 -16.38 19.92 1.40
C GLU A 152 -17.33 20.80 2.25
N PHE A 153 -17.53 20.45 3.52
CA PHE A 153 -18.59 21.05 4.35
C PHE A 153 -18.11 21.70 5.65
N GLU A 154 -16.86 21.53 6.04
CA GLU A 154 -16.22 22.08 7.24
C GLU A 154 -17.00 21.77 8.53
N ARG A 155 -17.52 20.54 8.65
CA ARG A 155 -18.28 20.09 9.82
C ARG A 155 -17.46 19.19 10.72
N GLU A 156 -17.27 19.61 11.97
CA GLU A 156 -16.50 18.91 13.00
C GLU A 156 -16.80 17.41 13.17
N PRO A 157 -18.06 16.92 13.12
CA PRO A 157 -18.33 15.48 13.26
C PRO A 157 -17.55 14.59 12.27
N TYR A 158 -17.21 15.11 11.09
CA TYR A 158 -16.39 14.38 10.13
C TYR A 158 -14.94 14.27 10.58
N LEU A 159 -14.35 15.39 11.04
CA LEU A 159 -12.96 15.44 11.49
C LEU A 159 -12.75 14.69 12.81
N ASP A 160 -13.69 14.85 13.75
CA ASP A 160 -13.72 14.12 15.01
C ASP A 160 -13.73 12.61 14.75
N LYS A 161 -14.61 12.15 13.86
CA LYS A 161 -14.69 10.73 13.54
C LYS A 161 -13.45 10.23 12.80
N ALA A 162 -12.90 11.01 11.88
CA ALA A 162 -11.67 10.65 11.18
C ALA A 162 -10.51 10.50 12.18
N THR A 163 -10.42 11.40 13.15
CA THR A 163 -9.43 11.36 14.24
C THR A 163 -9.63 10.15 15.14
N GLU A 164 -10.87 9.85 15.54
CA GLU A 164 -11.19 8.66 16.36
C GLU A 164 -10.81 7.35 15.65
N ILE A 165 -11.19 7.20 14.37
CA ILE A 165 -10.81 6.06 13.54
C ILE A 165 -9.28 5.97 13.44
N SER A 166 -8.58 7.09 13.26
CA SER A 166 -7.12 7.11 13.16
C SER A 166 -6.44 6.62 14.44
N GLN A 167 -6.97 6.97 15.62
CA GLN A 167 -6.41 6.52 16.89
C GLN A 167 -6.60 5.01 17.03
N ALA A 168 -7.82 4.50 16.83
CA ALA A 168 -8.08 3.07 16.89
C ALA A 168 -7.26 2.28 15.85
N TYR A 169 -7.00 2.88 14.68
CA TYR A 169 -6.19 2.27 13.63
C TYR A 169 -4.71 2.21 14.00
N MET A 170 -4.19 3.23 14.69
CA MET A 170 -2.83 3.22 15.26
C MET A 170 -2.66 2.18 16.38
N ASP A 171 -3.68 1.97 17.20
CA ASP A 171 -3.62 1.04 18.34
C ASP A 171 -3.39 -0.42 17.92
N ILE A 172 -3.64 -0.76 16.66
CA ILE A 172 -3.44 -2.09 16.08
C ILE A 172 -2.29 -2.16 15.07
N ALA A 173 -1.52 -1.09 14.92
CA ALA A 173 -0.42 -1.03 13.97
C ALA A 173 0.85 -1.68 14.55
N ASP A 174 1.57 -2.42 13.71
CA ASP A 174 2.83 -3.06 14.07
C ASP A 174 4.01 -2.16 13.71
N ARG A 175 5.06 -2.17 14.54
CA ARG A 175 6.31 -1.44 14.28
C ARG A 175 7.45 -2.42 14.02
N SER A 176 8.22 -2.16 12.97
CA SER A 176 9.45 -2.92 12.65
C SER A 176 10.48 -1.96 12.09
N ASP A 177 11.66 -1.88 12.72
CA ASP A 177 12.82 -1.11 12.24
C ASP A 177 12.49 0.34 11.80
N GLY A 178 11.68 1.04 12.59
CA GLY A 178 11.25 2.42 12.31
C GLY A 178 10.06 2.54 11.33
N ALA A 179 9.71 1.47 10.63
CA ALA A 179 8.52 1.42 9.80
C ALA A 179 7.26 1.03 10.59
N LEU A 180 6.11 1.52 10.10
CA LEU A 180 4.78 1.22 10.64
C LEU A 180 3.95 0.43 9.63
N TYR A 181 3.38 -0.68 10.07
CA TYR A 181 2.61 -1.60 9.25
C TYR A 181 1.20 -1.80 9.80
N PHE A 182 0.21 -1.91 8.91
CA PHE A 182 -1.18 -2.15 9.30
C PHE A 182 -1.61 -3.59 8.97
N PRO A 183 -1.84 -4.44 9.99
CA PRO A 183 -2.08 -5.86 9.78
C PRO A 183 -3.51 -6.15 9.30
N TYR A 184 -3.60 -7.04 8.31
CA TYR A 184 -4.80 -7.82 8.05
C TYR A 184 -4.86 -8.97 9.06
N THR A 185 -5.97 -9.06 9.79
CA THR A 185 -6.16 -10.11 10.82
C THR A 185 -7.09 -11.24 10.37
N LEU A 186 -7.36 -11.34 9.07
CA LEU A 186 -8.10 -12.44 8.44
C LEU A 186 -7.20 -13.21 7.47
N LYS A 187 -7.42 -14.51 7.33
CA LYS A 187 -6.79 -15.27 6.26
C LYS A 187 -7.21 -14.72 4.91
N LYS A 188 -6.28 -14.77 3.96
CA LYS A 188 -6.56 -14.45 2.56
C LYS A 188 -6.14 -15.63 1.69
N GLY A 189 -7.13 -16.26 1.06
CA GLY A 189 -6.92 -17.20 -0.03
C GLY A 189 -7.03 -16.49 -1.39
N GLY A 190 -6.14 -16.82 -2.32
CA GLY A 190 -6.12 -16.28 -3.69
C GLY A 190 -4.72 -16.33 -4.28
N ALA A 191 -4.60 -16.24 -5.61
CA ALA A 191 -3.31 -16.25 -6.32
C ALA A 191 -2.40 -17.48 -6.04
N GLY A 192 -2.97 -18.60 -5.60
CA GLY A 192 -2.25 -19.85 -5.35
C GLY A 192 -1.67 -19.99 -3.94
N VAL A 193 -1.78 -18.98 -3.08
CA VAL A 193 -1.23 -18.98 -1.70
C VAL A 193 -2.31 -18.62 -0.68
N THR A 194 -2.14 -19.10 0.56
CA THR A 194 -2.94 -18.67 1.71
C THR A 194 -2.06 -17.86 2.65
N LEU A 195 -2.36 -16.57 2.77
CA LEU A 195 -1.69 -15.71 3.75
C LEU A 195 -2.32 -15.93 5.12
N LYS A 196 -1.47 -16.25 6.10
CA LYS A 196 -1.87 -16.39 7.51
C LYS A 196 -1.76 -15.02 8.20
N PRO A 197 -2.72 -14.64 9.05
CA PRO A 197 -2.60 -13.46 9.89
C PRO A 197 -1.41 -13.49 10.86
N PRO A 198 -0.84 -12.33 11.22
CA PRO A 198 -1.00 -11.06 10.51
C PRO A 198 -0.26 -11.09 9.17
N TRP A 199 -0.83 -10.43 8.17
CA TRP A 199 -0.14 -10.14 6.90
C TRP A 199 -0.40 -8.70 6.48
N TYR A 200 0.43 -8.18 5.57
CA TYR A 200 0.47 -6.76 5.21
C TYR A 200 0.33 -6.59 3.70
N SER A 201 0.04 -5.37 3.24
CA SER A 201 -0.21 -5.13 1.82
C SER A 201 0.29 -3.75 1.41
N ALA A 202 1.03 -3.65 0.30
CA ALA A 202 1.40 -2.35 -0.26
C ALA A 202 0.18 -1.46 -0.55
N LEU A 203 -0.94 -2.09 -0.94
CA LEU A 203 -2.22 -1.41 -1.18
C LEU A 203 -2.72 -0.72 0.11
N SER A 204 -2.74 -1.43 1.23
CA SER A 204 -3.17 -0.83 2.50
C SER A 204 -2.15 0.15 3.04
N GLN A 205 -0.85 -0.09 2.90
CA GLN A 205 0.18 0.86 3.28
C GLN A 205 0.02 2.18 2.52
N GLY A 206 -0.17 2.14 1.20
CA GLY A 206 -0.36 3.34 0.36
C GLY A 206 -1.61 4.13 0.74
N THR A 207 -2.76 3.46 0.90
CA THR A 207 -3.99 4.14 1.34
C THR A 207 -3.90 4.68 2.77
N SER A 208 -3.15 4.02 3.65
CA SER A 208 -2.92 4.52 5.02
C SER A 208 -2.00 5.72 5.02
N LEU A 209 -0.94 5.70 4.19
CA LEU A 209 -0.06 6.84 3.99
C LEU A 209 -0.85 8.07 3.55
N SER A 210 -1.68 7.96 2.50
CA SER A 210 -2.60 9.02 2.09
C SER A 210 -3.54 9.47 3.22
N ALA A 211 -4.10 8.54 4.01
CA ALA A 211 -5.01 8.89 5.10
C ALA A 211 -4.35 9.76 6.18
N TYR A 212 -3.12 9.43 6.59
CA TYR A 212 -2.39 10.19 7.60
C TYR A 212 -1.81 11.51 7.07
N LEU A 213 -1.41 11.55 5.79
CA LEU A 213 -1.02 12.81 5.14
C LEU A 213 -2.20 13.79 5.09
N ARG A 214 -3.39 13.31 4.72
CA ARG A 214 -4.60 14.16 4.68
C ARG A 214 -5.11 14.54 6.07
N LEU A 215 -4.93 13.70 7.09
CA LEU A 215 -5.19 14.08 8.50
C LEU A 215 -4.26 15.21 8.93
N HIS A 216 -2.98 15.14 8.56
CA HIS A 216 -2.03 16.21 8.83
C HIS A 216 -2.46 17.52 8.15
N GLU A 217 -2.80 17.49 6.85
CA GLU A 217 -3.30 18.67 6.14
C GLU A 217 -4.58 19.26 6.76
N ALA A 218 -5.53 18.41 7.18
CA ALA A 218 -6.81 18.86 7.74
C ALA A 218 -6.69 19.43 9.17
N THR A 219 -5.69 19.01 9.95
CA THR A 219 -5.58 19.37 11.37
C THR A 219 -4.38 20.26 11.70
N GLY A 220 -3.39 20.35 10.80
CA GLY A 220 -2.08 20.94 11.09
C GLY A 220 -1.27 20.18 12.15
N ASN A 221 -1.70 18.99 12.59
CA ASN A 221 -1.06 18.29 13.69
C ASN A 221 0.12 17.43 13.20
N GLU A 222 1.33 17.80 13.63
CA GLU A 222 2.58 17.10 13.31
C GLU A 222 2.62 15.62 13.72
N LYS A 223 1.75 15.18 14.64
CA LYS A 223 1.67 13.75 15.01
C LYS A 223 1.33 12.89 13.80
N TYR A 224 0.43 13.35 12.93
CA TYR A 224 0.00 12.60 11.76
C TYR A 224 1.08 12.59 10.68
N ARG A 225 1.87 13.67 10.57
CA ARG A 225 3.06 13.72 9.72
C ARG A 225 4.08 12.66 10.15
N ARG A 226 4.42 12.59 11.44
CA ARG A 226 5.34 11.56 11.96
C ARG A 226 4.84 10.12 11.75
N ILE A 227 3.53 9.91 11.82
CA ILE A 227 2.92 8.62 11.49
C ILE A 227 3.10 8.32 10.00
N ALA A 228 2.80 9.28 9.13
CA ALA A 228 3.01 9.15 7.69
C ALA A 228 4.47 8.85 7.35
N ASP A 229 5.43 9.49 8.03
CA ASP A 229 6.87 9.18 7.89
C ASP A 229 7.17 7.72 8.22
N SER A 230 6.65 7.21 9.35
CA SER A 230 6.85 5.80 9.71
C SER A 230 6.20 4.84 8.69
N ILE A 231 5.08 5.21 8.08
CA ILE A 231 4.45 4.39 7.03
C ILE A 231 5.28 4.43 5.74
N TYR A 232 5.82 5.59 5.38
CA TYR A 232 6.68 5.75 4.20
C TYR A 232 7.91 4.83 4.27
N GLU A 233 8.52 4.67 5.45
CA GLU A 233 9.65 3.75 5.64
C GLU A 233 9.34 2.29 5.26
N SER A 234 8.07 1.84 5.37
CA SER A 234 7.67 0.48 4.97
C SER A 234 7.86 0.19 3.47
N PHE A 235 7.93 1.23 2.63
CA PHE A 235 8.19 1.10 1.19
C PHE A 235 9.69 1.04 0.84
N LYS A 236 10.56 1.35 1.82
CA LYS A 236 12.03 1.26 1.66
C LYS A 236 12.60 0.02 2.36
N GLN A 237 11.85 -0.57 3.29
CA GLN A 237 12.21 -1.83 3.92
C GLN A 237 11.97 -3.00 2.95
N LEU A 238 13.01 -3.33 2.19
CA LEU A 238 12.95 -4.39 1.20
C LEU A 238 12.89 -5.76 1.86
N LYS A 239 12.13 -6.68 1.25
CA LYS A 239 12.05 -8.10 1.62
C LYS A 239 13.39 -8.73 1.95
N ARG A 240 14.43 -8.46 1.16
CA ARG A 240 15.77 -9.06 1.32
C ARG A 240 16.57 -8.49 2.50
N SER A 241 16.09 -7.41 3.11
CA SER A 241 16.78 -6.65 4.15
C SER A 241 16.05 -6.70 5.50
N THR A 242 15.02 -7.55 5.64
CA THR A 242 14.24 -7.68 6.88
C THR A 242 13.77 -9.12 7.11
N ASP A 243 13.81 -9.55 8.37
CA ASP A 243 13.11 -10.76 8.85
C ASP A 243 11.68 -10.46 9.32
N GLY A 244 11.31 -9.18 9.33
CA GLY A 244 10.02 -8.66 9.73
C GLY A 244 9.02 -8.54 8.57
N PRO A 245 7.92 -7.78 8.77
CA PRO A 245 6.99 -7.47 7.69
C PRO A 245 7.67 -6.74 6.53
N TRP A 246 7.21 -7.01 5.32
CA TRP A 246 7.63 -6.32 4.12
C TRP A 246 6.45 -6.14 3.16
N VAL A 247 6.52 -5.09 2.36
CA VAL A 247 5.61 -4.87 1.22
C VAL A 247 6.36 -4.48 -0.05
N ALA A 248 7.66 -4.19 0.05
CA ALA A 248 8.51 -3.83 -1.06
C ALA A 248 9.56 -4.91 -1.31
N MET A 249 9.90 -5.14 -2.57
CA MET A 249 11.01 -6.00 -2.98
C MET A 249 11.65 -5.43 -4.25
N VAL A 250 12.83 -5.92 -4.58
CA VAL A 250 13.48 -5.65 -5.87
C VAL A 250 13.65 -6.99 -6.56
N ASP A 251 13.26 -7.09 -7.82
CA ASP A 251 13.44 -8.31 -8.61
C ASP A 251 14.89 -8.50 -9.07
N ASP A 252 15.15 -9.55 -9.85
CA ASP A 252 16.49 -9.87 -10.35
C ASP A 252 16.96 -8.91 -11.45
N ASP A 253 16.03 -8.17 -12.07
CA ASP A 253 16.28 -7.16 -13.10
C ASP A 253 16.40 -5.74 -12.51
N ASN A 254 16.49 -5.62 -11.18
CA ASN A 254 16.62 -4.36 -10.44
C ASN A 254 15.43 -3.39 -10.58
N TYR A 255 14.21 -3.91 -10.75
CA TYR A 255 12.98 -3.13 -10.68
C TYR A 255 12.33 -3.21 -9.29
N LEU A 256 11.88 -2.06 -8.80
CA LEU A 256 11.24 -1.93 -7.50
C LEU A 256 9.77 -2.38 -7.58
N TRP A 257 9.41 -3.36 -6.77
CA TRP A 257 8.07 -3.94 -6.68
C TRP A 257 7.40 -3.63 -5.33
N PHE A 258 6.09 -3.39 -5.38
CA PHE A 258 5.22 -3.26 -4.21
C PHE A 258 4.14 -4.35 -4.25
N GLU A 259 4.21 -5.30 -3.32
CA GLU A 259 3.31 -6.45 -3.31
C GLU A 259 1.99 -6.16 -2.58
N GLU A 260 0.87 -6.34 -3.28
CA GLU A 260 -0.45 -6.40 -2.64
C GLU A 260 -0.54 -7.59 -1.68
N TYR A 261 0.11 -8.70 -2.03
CA TYR A 261 0.15 -9.96 -1.29
C TYR A 261 1.61 -10.41 -1.13
N PRO A 262 2.31 -9.99 -0.06
CA PRO A 262 3.72 -10.32 0.18
C PRO A 262 3.91 -11.82 0.48
N HIS A 263 4.21 -12.61 -0.55
CA HIS A 263 4.57 -14.02 -0.44
C HIS A 263 5.48 -14.45 -1.59
N ASP A 264 5.98 -15.69 -1.51
CA ASP A 264 6.80 -16.32 -2.54
C ASP A 264 6.08 -17.47 -3.27
N PRO A 265 6.26 -17.59 -4.59
CA PRO A 265 6.78 -16.55 -5.50
C PRO A 265 5.86 -15.32 -5.51
N PRO A 266 6.39 -14.10 -5.78
CA PRO A 266 5.60 -12.87 -5.77
C PRO A 266 4.53 -12.88 -6.88
N THR A 267 3.47 -12.10 -6.67
CA THR A 267 2.31 -12.10 -7.56
C THR A 267 2.34 -10.93 -8.54
N HIS A 268 2.89 -9.79 -8.10
CA HIS A 268 2.93 -8.55 -8.88
C HIS A 268 1.54 -8.10 -9.32
N VAL A 269 0.63 -7.89 -8.36
CA VAL A 269 -0.73 -7.40 -8.63
C VAL A 269 -0.71 -5.91 -9.01
N LEU A 270 -1.16 -5.58 -10.23
CA LEU A 270 -1.04 -4.21 -10.76
C LEU A 270 -1.83 -3.17 -9.97
N ASN A 271 -3.11 -3.47 -9.66
CA ASN A 271 -3.96 -2.49 -9.01
C ASN A 271 -3.47 -2.09 -7.60
N GLY A 272 -2.96 -3.07 -6.84
CA GLY A 272 -2.43 -2.87 -5.50
C GLY A 272 -1.09 -2.16 -5.52
N TYR A 273 -0.23 -2.52 -6.47
CA TYR A 273 1.02 -1.81 -6.75
C TYR A 273 0.77 -0.30 -6.97
N LEU A 274 -0.12 0.03 -7.92
CA LEU A 274 -0.44 1.42 -8.26
C LEU A 274 -1.09 2.16 -7.08
N THR A 275 -1.85 1.45 -6.24
CA THR A 275 -2.42 2.04 -5.02
C THR A 275 -1.36 2.34 -3.96
N GLY A 276 -0.34 1.48 -3.83
CA GLY A 276 0.86 1.77 -3.03
C GLY A 276 1.56 3.04 -3.51
N LEU A 277 1.79 3.13 -4.82
CA LEU A 277 2.41 4.28 -5.48
C LEU A 277 1.67 5.61 -5.24
N TRP A 278 0.34 5.61 -5.17
CA TRP A 278 -0.42 6.83 -4.86
C TRP A 278 -0.07 7.44 -3.50
N GLY A 279 0.15 6.61 -2.48
CA GLY A 279 0.57 7.08 -1.16
C GLY A 279 1.95 7.73 -1.21
N LEU A 280 2.90 7.15 -1.97
CA LEU A 280 4.23 7.71 -2.17
C LEU A 280 4.20 9.04 -2.93
N TYR A 281 3.35 9.12 -3.95
CA TYR A 281 3.13 10.36 -4.69
C TYR A 281 2.55 11.47 -3.79
N GLU A 282 1.55 11.17 -2.94
CA GLU A 282 1.04 12.16 -1.98
C GLU A 282 2.10 12.55 -0.94
N TYR A 283 2.97 11.61 -0.53
CA TYR A 283 4.09 11.92 0.35
C TYR A 283 5.09 12.88 -0.30
N TRP A 284 5.41 12.66 -1.58
CA TRP A 284 6.22 13.59 -2.36
C TRP A 284 5.53 14.97 -2.51
N LEU A 285 4.22 15.01 -2.75
CA LEU A 285 3.48 16.28 -2.82
C LEU A 285 3.65 17.12 -1.55
N LEU A 286 3.67 16.50 -0.37
CA LEU A 286 3.84 17.20 0.90
C LEU A 286 5.29 17.59 1.18
N THR A 287 6.24 16.68 0.92
CA THR A 287 7.64 16.83 1.35
C THR A 287 8.55 17.52 0.34
N LYS A 288 8.25 17.35 -0.95
CA LYS A 288 9.09 17.76 -2.06
C LYS A 288 10.54 17.26 -1.97
N SER A 289 10.80 16.17 -1.23
CA SER A 289 12.16 15.65 -1.07
C SER A 289 12.61 14.90 -2.33
N ASP A 290 13.91 14.98 -2.65
CA ASP A 290 14.50 14.25 -3.77
C ASP A 290 14.40 12.74 -3.58
N GLU A 291 14.51 12.25 -2.34
CA GLU A 291 14.33 10.83 -2.00
C GLU A 291 12.92 10.34 -2.33
N SER A 292 11.88 11.07 -1.90
CA SER A 292 10.49 10.69 -2.18
C SER A 292 10.17 10.77 -3.67
N ARG A 293 10.70 11.78 -4.37
CA ARG A 293 10.61 11.90 -5.82
C ARG A 293 11.23 10.68 -6.50
N ALA A 294 12.45 10.34 -6.13
CA ALA A 294 13.19 9.25 -6.77
C ALA A 294 12.51 7.89 -6.53
N LEU A 295 11.89 7.68 -5.36
CA LEU A 295 11.12 6.47 -5.08
C LEU A 295 9.84 6.39 -5.93
N VAL A 296 9.11 7.49 -6.11
CA VAL A 296 7.94 7.58 -7.01
C VAL A 296 8.35 7.30 -8.46
N GLU A 297 9.46 7.88 -8.89
CA GLU A 297 10.00 7.71 -10.24
C GLU A 297 10.48 6.26 -10.49
N ALA A 298 11.22 5.65 -9.56
CA ALA A 298 11.63 4.25 -9.63
C ALA A 298 10.42 3.32 -9.71
N ALA A 299 9.43 3.52 -8.83
CA ALA A 299 8.21 2.74 -8.88
C ALA A 299 7.40 2.93 -10.18
N THR A 300 7.37 4.15 -10.73
CA THR A 300 6.73 4.41 -12.03
C THR A 300 7.50 3.75 -13.18
N THR A 301 8.82 3.67 -13.06
CA THR A 301 9.71 3.02 -14.02
C THR A 301 9.42 1.53 -14.11
N THR A 302 9.25 0.84 -12.97
CA THR A 302 8.82 -0.56 -12.94
C THR A 302 7.50 -0.78 -13.67
N VAL A 303 6.49 0.06 -13.42
CA VAL A 303 5.20 -0.06 -14.12
C VAL A 303 5.41 0.07 -15.62
N LYS A 304 6.12 1.10 -16.06
CA LYS A 304 6.37 1.34 -17.49
C LYS A 304 7.09 0.17 -18.16
N HIS A 305 8.01 -0.48 -17.46
CA HIS A 305 8.71 -1.67 -17.96
C HIS A 305 7.77 -2.88 -18.13
N TYR A 306 6.98 -3.22 -17.12
CA TYR A 306 6.20 -4.46 -17.10
C TYR A 306 4.76 -4.34 -17.64
N LEU A 307 4.28 -3.13 -17.94
CA LEU A 307 2.84 -2.92 -18.21
C LEU A 307 2.30 -3.74 -19.39
N GLU A 308 3.09 -3.94 -20.46
CA GLU A 308 2.68 -4.74 -21.62
C GLU A 308 2.40 -6.20 -21.24
N GLN A 309 3.07 -6.74 -20.22
CA GLN A 309 2.87 -8.13 -19.77
C GLN A 309 1.50 -8.37 -19.12
N TYR A 310 0.85 -7.31 -18.63
CA TYR A 310 -0.52 -7.40 -18.13
C TYR A 310 -1.56 -7.43 -19.26
N ARG A 311 -1.18 -7.05 -20.48
CA ARG A 311 -2.09 -6.90 -21.60
C ARG A 311 -2.49 -8.26 -22.18
N VAL A 312 -3.75 -8.38 -22.59
CA VAL A 312 -4.24 -9.51 -23.37
C VAL A 312 -5.07 -8.93 -24.53
N PRO A 313 -4.55 -8.93 -25.77
CA PRO A 313 -5.22 -8.30 -26.90
C PRO A 313 -6.66 -8.79 -27.09
N GLY A 314 -7.62 -7.84 -27.14
CA GLY A 314 -9.06 -8.14 -27.31
C GLY A 314 -9.75 -8.76 -26.09
N GLU A 315 -9.09 -8.79 -24.92
CA GLU A 315 -9.62 -9.38 -23.70
C GLU A 315 -9.32 -8.52 -22.46
N VAL A 316 -9.86 -8.91 -21.30
CA VAL A 316 -9.49 -8.28 -20.02
C VAL A 316 -8.04 -8.57 -19.66
N SER A 317 -7.33 -7.53 -19.21
CA SER A 317 -5.94 -7.62 -18.72
C SER A 317 -5.77 -8.66 -17.60
N TRP A 318 -4.57 -9.21 -17.48
CA TRP A 318 -4.15 -9.94 -16.29
C TRP A 318 -4.26 -9.07 -15.05
N TYR A 319 -4.65 -9.69 -13.93
CA TYR A 319 -4.68 -9.01 -12.63
C TYR A 319 -3.28 -8.94 -11.98
N ALA A 320 -2.50 -9.98 -12.20
CA ALA A 320 -1.20 -10.25 -11.60
C ALA A 320 -0.29 -10.94 -12.63
N LEU A 321 1.03 -10.76 -12.54
CA LEU A 321 1.97 -11.37 -13.50
C LEU A 321 2.24 -12.85 -13.25
N ASN A 322 1.84 -13.41 -12.11
CA ASN A 322 1.98 -14.85 -11.85
C ASN A 322 1.04 -15.76 -12.67
N GLN A 323 0.42 -15.24 -13.74
CA GLN A 323 -0.41 -15.90 -14.78
C GLN A 323 -1.52 -16.87 -14.31
N GLY A 324 -1.75 -16.99 -12.99
CA GLY A 324 -2.76 -17.88 -12.41
C GLY A 324 -4.13 -17.23 -12.20
N TYR A 325 -4.24 -15.90 -12.36
CA TYR A 325 -5.49 -15.17 -12.14
C TYR A 325 -5.74 -14.11 -13.22
N ARG A 326 -6.66 -14.45 -14.12
CA ARG A 326 -7.18 -13.50 -15.10
C ARG A 326 -8.07 -12.48 -14.39
N GLY A 327 -7.91 -11.21 -14.75
CA GLY A 327 -8.79 -10.15 -14.26
C GLY A 327 -10.24 -10.37 -14.67
N ASN A 328 -11.15 -9.60 -14.07
CA ASN A 328 -12.52 -9.45 -14.56
C ASN A 328 -12.69 -8.05 -15.16
N ALA A 329 -13.83 -7.78 -15.80
CA ALA A 329 -14.09 -6.49 -16.43
C ALA A 329 -13.92 -5.30 -15.46
N PHE A 330 -14.28 -5.48 -14.17
CA PHE A 330 -14.10 -4.45 -13.15
C PHE A 330 -12.62 -4.11 -12.90
N TYR A 331 -11.75 -5.11 -12.73
CA TYR A 331 -10.31 -4.86 -12.55
C TYR A 331 -9.65 -4.33 -13.81
N HIS A 332 -10.13 -4.73 -14.99
CA HIS A 332 -9.64 -4.17 -16.23
C HIS A 332 -9.97 -2.66 -16.35
N ALA A 333 -11.22 -2.28 -16.06
CA ALA A 333 -11.60 -0.88 -15.94
C ALA A 333 -10.78 -0.12 -14.87
N MET A 334 -10.47 -0.78 -13.75
CA MET A 334 -9.59 -0.21 -12.72
C MET A 334 -8.20 0.11 -13.27
N HIS A 335 -7.58 -0.83 -14.01
CA HIS A 335 -6.28 -0.62 -14.63
C HIS A 335 -6.33 0.57 -15.60
N ILE A 336 -7.34 0.63 -16.48
CA ILE A 336 -7.51 1.75 -17.42
C ILE A 336 -7.53 3.10 -16.69
N LEU A 337 -8.32 3.22 -15.61
CA LEU A 337 -8.40 4.46 -14.83
C LEU A 337 -7.10 4.79 -14.09
N GLN A 338 -6.41 3.79 -13.55
CA GLN A 338 -5.12 4.00 -12.89
C GLN A 338 -4.04 4.44 -13.90
N LEU A 339 -4.06 3.93 -15.13
CA LEU A 339 -3.17 4.38 -16.20
C LEU A 339 -3.42 5.84 -16.60
N ARG A 340 -4.69 6.27 -16.64
CA ARG A 340 -5.00 7.70 -16.84
C ARG A 340 -4.50 8.57 -15.69
N LYS A 341 -4.56 8.09 -14.45
CA LYS A 341 -3.99 8.78 -13.27
C LYS A 341 -2.46 8.86 -13.35
N LEU A 342 -1.80 7.78 -13.78
CA LEU A 342 -0.35 7.79 -14.02
C LEU A 342 0.03 8.83 -15.07
N HIS A 343 -0.66 8.87 -16.21
CA HIS A 343 -0.43 9.92 -17.22
C HIS A 343 -0.60 11.33 -16.63
N ARG A 344 -1.64 11.54 -15.80
CA ARG A 344 -1.87 12.84 -15.16
C ARG A 344 -0.71 13.26 -14.26
N ILE A 345 -0.23 12.36 -13.40
CA ILE A 345 0.83 12.70 -12.44
C ILE A 345 2.23 12.69 -13.04
N THR A 346 2.46 12.10 -14.22
CA THR A 346 3.80 12.01 -14.83
C THR A 346 3.96 12.84 -16.11
N GLY A 347 2.86 13.20 -16.77
CA GLY A 347 2.85 13.76 -18.12
C GLY A 347 3.28 12.78 -19.21
N ASP A 348 3.62 11.51 -18.89
CA ASP A 348 4.18 10.58 -19.87
C ASP A 348 3.09 9.98 -20.77
N SER A 349 3.17 10.31 -22.06
CA SER A 349 2.22 9.87 -23.09
C SER A 349 2.11 8.35 -23.23
N TYR A 350 3.11 7.58 -22.78
CA TYR A 350 3.06 6.12 -22.74
C TYR A 350 1.85 5.62 -21.96
N PHE A 351 1.62 6.14 -20.74
CA PHE A 351 0.49 5.70 -19.91
C PHE A 351 -0.86 6.08 -20.51
N LYS A 352 -0.94 7.23 -21.21
CA LYS A 352 -2.13 7.59 -21.98
C LYS A 352 -2.40 6.58 -23.10
N LYS A 353 -1.39 6.26 -23.91
CA LYS A 353 -1.49 5.28 -25.00
C LYS A 353 -1.92 3.92 -24.45
N MET A 354 -1.27 3.44 -23.39
CA MET A 354 -1.60 2.16 -22.77
C MET A 354 -3.03 2.12 -22.19
N SER A 355 -3.51 3.22 -21.60
CA SER A 355 -4.90 3.31 -21.15
C SER A 355 -5.91 3.18 -22.31
N GLN A 356 -5.60 3.76 -23.48
CA GLN A 356 -6.42 3.67 -24.68
C GLN A 356 -6.35 2.28 -25.32
N THR A 357 -5.17 1.66 -25.31
CA THR A 357 -4.97 0.30 -25.78
C THR A 357 -5.75 -0.70 -24.94
N PHE A 358 -5.69 -0.61 -23.61
CA PHE A 358 -6.48 -1.46 -22.72
C PHE A 358 -7.98 -1.25 -22.95
N ASP A 359 -8.44 -0.01 -23.05
CA ASP A 359 -9.86 0.30 -23.36
C ASP A 359 -10.30 -0.25 -24.73
N THR A 360 -9.38 -0.36 -25.69
CA THR A 360 -9.64 -1.01 -26.99
C THR A 360 -9.73 -2.53 -26.84
N ASP A 361 -8.90 -3.15 -25.99
CA ASP A 361 -8.92 -4.59 -25.74
C ASP A 361 -10.21 -5.03 -25.03
N ASN A 362 -10.65 -4.28 -24.01
CA ASN A 362 -11.96 -4.46 -23.39
C ASN A 362 -12.49 -3.11 -22.85
N PRO A 363 -13.60 -2.58 -23.38
CA PRO A 363 -14.05 -1.23 -23.03
C PRO A 363 -14.32 -1.06 -21.53
N GLU A 364 -13.81 0.02 -20.94
CA GLU A 364 -13.93 0.36 -19.52
C GLU A 364 -15.38 0.28 -19.01
N LYS A 365 -16.33 0.71 -19.86
CA LYS A 365 -17.77 0.71 -19.57
C LYS A 365 -18.32 -0.69 -19.19
N GLU A 366 -17.66 -1.77 -19.60
CA GLU A 366 -18.05 -3.14 -19.28
C GLU A 366 -17.73 -3.50 -17.81
N GLY A 367 -16.70 -2.88 -17.23
CA GLY A 367 -16.34 -3.02 -15.82
C GLY A 367 -17.02 -2.01 -14.90
N ILE A 368 -17.39 -0.87 -15.46
CA ILE A 368 -18.05 0.25 -14.80
C ILE A 368 -19.56 -0.04 -14.75
N ARG A 369 -20.01 -0.81 -13.75
CA ARG A 369 -21.45 -1.09 -13.55
C ARG A 369 -22.23 0.17 -13.21
N LYS A 370 -23.30 0.41 -13.95
CA LYS A 370 -24.17 1.58 -13.86
C LYS A 370 -24.99 1.64 -12.58
#